data_AF-A0A6A7LLH3-F1
#
_entry.id   AF-A0A6A7LLH3-F1
#
_cell.length_a   1.000
_cell.length_b   1.000
_cell.length_c   1.000
_cell.angle_alpha   90.00
_cell.angle_beta   90.00
_cell.angle_gamma   90.00
#
_symmetry.space_group_name_H-M   'P 1'
#
loop_
_entity.id
_entity.type
_entity.pdbx_description
1 polymer ?
#
loop_
_entity_poly.entity_id
_entity_poly.type
_entity_poly.pdbx_seq_one_letter_code
_entity_poly.pdbx_strand_id
1 'polypeptide(L)'
;MDFRKSSGENITGKSWVMRDLWNTRVCSRRRGTLGLANNPVRLKSSGIKRLMEDALWSQGIRKRLEPGKRRHEFQTGHGYRKWFKTQCEIAGMKSINTEILMGHSIGISDSYYRIPEGELLEDYLKAMDFLTISENNIQRERLSELSEKTSRVIEEKLHNRDVELQAQDKLKADAIANLADHILKLQEEIEILKNRDILETNG
;
A
#
# COMPACT_ATOMS: atom_id res chain seq x y z
N MET A 1 -14.48 -15.58 18.94
CA MET A 1 -15.39 -15.85 20.08
C MET A 1 -15.09 -17.19 20.74
N ASP A 2 -14.44 -18.11 20.02
CA ASP A 2 -14.19 -19.49 20.45
C ASP A 2 -13.36 -19.57 21.73
N PHE A 3 -12.36 -18.69 21.89
CA PHE A 3 -11.58 -18.60 23.13
C PHE A 3 -12.43 -18.33 24.39
N ARG A 4 -13.47 -17.50 24.27
CA ARG A 4 -14.38 -17.22 25.41
C ARG A 4 -15.26 -18.41 25.71
N LYS A 5 -15.76 -19.08 24.67
CA LYS A 5 -16.56 -20.30 24.79
C LYS A 5 -15.74 -21.43 25.42
N SER A 6 -14.49 -21.62 25.00
CA SER A 6 -13.57 -22.60 25.58
C SER A 6 -13.21 -22.28 27.03
N SER A 7 -13.25 -21.01 27.42
CA SER A 7 -13.07 -20.56 28.81
C SER A 7 -14.31 -20.76 29.69
N GLY A 8 -15.38 -21.37 29.16
CA GLY A 8 -16.61 -21.68 29.89
C GLY A 8 -17.68 -20.57 29.85
N GLU A 9 -17.48 -19.51 29.06
CA GLU A 9 -18.51 -18.47 28.89
C GLU A 9 -19.64 -18.96 27.98
N ASN A 10 -20.90 -18.79 28.41
CA ASN A 10 -22.06 -19.11 27.59
C ASN A 10 -22.37 -17.97 26.60
N ILE A 11 -21.84 -18.09 25.38
CA ILE A 11 -21.97 -17.07 24.32
C ILE A 11 -23.32 -17.21 23.61
N THR A 12 -24.11 -16.14 23.63
CA THR A 12 -25.37 -16.00 22.87
C THR A 12 -25.28 -14.83 21.89
N GLY A 13 -26.24 -14.67 20.97
CA GLY A 13 -26.28 -13.54 20.04
C GLY A 13 -26.39 -12.15 20.72
N LYS A 14 -26.79 -12.10 21.99
CA LYS A 14 -26.84 -10.88 22.81
C LYS A 14 -25.56 -10.65 23.63
N SER A 15 -24.58 -11.53 23.52
CA SER A 15 -23.32 -11.41 24.25
C SER A 15 -22.49 -10.23 23.74
N TRP A 16 -21.80 -9.55 24.66
CA TRP A 16 -20.96 -8.42 24.30
C TRP A 16 -19.75 -8.88 23.51
N VAL A 17 -19.39 -8.18 22.43
CA VAL A 17 -18.16 -8.45 21.67
C VAL A 17 -16.92 -8.25 22.53
N MET A 18 -16.87 -7.15 23.30
CA MET A 18 -15.80 -6.85 24.25
C MET A 18 -16.32 -6.91 25.69
N ARG A 19 -15.68 -7.75 26.51
CA ARG A 19 -15.95 -7.91 27.95
C ARG A 19 -14.78 -7.42 28.81
N ASP A 20 -14.99 -7.35 30.11
CA ASP A 20 -13.95 -7.08 31.11
C ASP A 20 -12.84 -8.14 31.09
N LEU A 21 -11.66 -7.75 31.56
CA LEU A 21 -10.48 -8.61 31.58
C LEU A 21 -10.71 -9.85 32.46
N TRP A 22 -10.17 -10.98 32.02
CA TRP A 22 -10.11 -12.18 32.84
C TRP A 22 -9.35 -11.91 34.13
N ASN A 23 -9.86 -12.42 35.25
CA ASN A 23 -9.15 -12.29 36.51
C ASN A 23 -7.95 -13.22 36.54
N THR A 24 -6.77 -12.70 36.19
CA THR A 24 -5.50 -13.44 36.26
C THR A 24 -4.89 -13.45 37.66
N ARG A 25 -5.48 -12.76 38.64
CA ARG A 25 -4.98 -12.70 40.02
C ARG A 25 -5.75 -13.68 40.90
N VAL A 26 -5.10 -14.78 41.24
CA VAL A 26 -5.60 -15.88 42.10
C VAL A 26 -6.10 -15.39 43.48
N CYS A 27 -5.66 -14.21 43.97
CA CYS A 27 -5.81 -13.83 45.38
C CYS A 27 -6.43 -12.44 45.65
N SER A 28 -7.36 -11.93 44.83
CA SER A 28 -8.11 -10.72 45.24
C SER A 28 -9.33 -11.08 46.09
N ARG A 29 -9.11 -11.33 47.39
CA ARG A 29 -10.16 -11.59 48.41
C ARG A 29 -11.26 -10.49 48.51
N ARG A 30 -11.14 -9.36 47.81
CA ARG A 30 -12.10 -8.24 47.81
C ARG A 30 -12.93 -8.07 46.53
N ARG A 31 -12.77 -8.92 45.51
CA ARG A 31 -13.51 -8.79 44.22
C ARG A 31 -13.97 -10.13 43.66
N GLY A 32 -14.79 -10.85 44.42
CA GLY A 32 -15.20 -12.23 44.12
C GLY A 32 -15.94 -12.48 42.80
N THR A 33 -16.34 -11.44 42.06
CA THR A 33 -17.12 -11.57 40.82
C THR A 33 -16.53 -10.87 39.60
N LEU A 34 -15.40 -10.17 39.71
CA LEU A 34 -14.79 -9.52 38.55
C LEU A 34 -14.08 -10.52 37.65
N GLY A 35 -14.25 -10.39 36.34
CA GLY A 35 -13.50 -11.16 35.36
C GLY A 35 -13.87 -12.65 35.27
N LEU A 36 -15.00 -13.08 35.86
CA LEU A 36 -15.48 -14.47 35.78
C LEU A 36 -16.05 -14.80 34.40
N ALA A 37 -15.87 -16.05 33.94
CA ALA A 37 -16.46 -16.53 32.67
C ALA A 37 -17.98 -16.45 32.68
N ASN A 38 -18.58 -16.85 33.81
CA ASN A 38 -20.02 -17.02 33.97
C ASN A 38 -20.78 -15.70 34.11
N ASN A 39 -20.09 -14.59 34.39
CA ASN A 39 -20.70 -13.27 34.56
C ASN A 39 -19.88 -12.20 33.82
N PRO A 40 -19.90 -12.20 32.48
CA PRO A 40 -19.16 -11.23 31.68
C PRO A 40 -19.75 -9.83 31.85
N VAL A 41 -18.91 -8.85 32.15
CA VAL A 41 -19.32 -7.44 32.23
C VAL A 41 -18.95 -6.73 30.94
N ARG A 42 -19.85 -5.88 30.43
CA ARG A 42 -19.57 -5.04 29.25
C ARG A 42 -18.36 -4.16 29.51
N LEU A 43 -17.40 -4.16 28.59
CA LEU A 43 -16.24 -3.28 28.67
C LEU A 43 -16.68 -1.81 28.47
N LYS A 44 -16.29 -0.95 29.41
CA LYS A 44 -16.55 0.50 29.32
C LYS A 44 -15.61 1.16 28.30
N SER A 45 -16.02 2.29 27.74
CA SER A 45 -15.19 3.11 26.84
C SER A 45 -13.86 3.51 27.49
N SER A 46 -13.86 3.81 28.79
CA SER A 46 -12.65 4.09 29.56
C SER A 46 -11.71 2.88 29.65
N GLY A 47 -12.27 1.66 29.68
CA GLY A 47 -11.49 0.42 29.66
C GLY A 47 -10.82 0.20 28.30
N ILE A 48 -11.55 0.39 27.20
CA ILE A 48 -10.99 0.32 25.83
C ILE A 48 -9.85 1.34 25.68
N LYS A 49 -10.08 2.59 26.10
CA LYS A 49 -9.06 3.64 26.09
C LYS A 49 -7.80 3.20 26.86
N ARG A 50 -7.99 2.62 28.05
CA ARG A 50 -6.88 2.16 28.89
C ARG A 50 -6.07 1.04 28.22
N LEU A 51 -6.75 0.05 27.64
CA LEU A 51 -6.09 -1.04 26.91
C LEU A 51 -5.25 -0.52 25.74
N MET A 52 -5.79 0.44 24.97
CA MET A 52 -5.05 1.07 23.87
C MET A 52 -3.83 1.86 24.40
N GLU A 53 -3.98 2.62 25.48
CA GLU A 53 -2.86 3.36 26.08
C GLU A 53 -1.79 2.40 26.59
N ASP A 54 -2.16 1.36 27.34
CA ASP A 54 -1.23 0.37 27.89
C ASP A 54 -0.47 -0.36 26.76
N ALA A 55 -1.14 -0.70 25.66
CA ALA A 55 -0.50 -1.27 24.47
C ALA A 55 0.56 -0.32 23.89
N LEU A 56 0.22 0.97 23.68
CA LEU A 56 1.17 1.96 23.16
C LEU A 56 2.39 2.18 24.06
N TRP A 57 2.20 2.12 25.39
CA TRP A 57 3.31 2.20 26.34
C TRP A 57 4.16 0.93 26.32
N SER A 58 3.55 -0.25 26.27
CA SER A 58 4.26 -1.53 26.24
C SER A 58 5.15 -1.69 24.99
N GLN A 59 4.73 -1.13 23.86
CA GLN A 59 5.48 -1.13 22.61
C GLN A 59 6.51 0.01 22.52
N GLY A 60 6.61 0.88 23.53
CA GLY A 60 7.53 2.02 23.54
C GLY A 60 7.17 3.15 22.56
N ILE A 61 6.02 3.07 21.90
CA ILE A 61 5.51 4.11 20.97
C ILE A 61 5.20 5.39 21.75
N ARG A 62 4.65 5.25 22.96
CA ARG A 62 4.49 6.38 23.88
C ARG A 62 5.65 6.48 24.85
N LYS A 63 6.18 7.70 24.96
CA LYS A 63 7.26 8.08 25.88
C LYS A 63 6.75 9.09 26.90
N ARG A 64 7.46 9.24 28.01
CA ARG A 64 7.14 10.28 28.99
C ARG A 64 7.21 11.66 28.32
N LEU A 65 6.19 12.48 28.59
CA LEU A 65 6.13 13.85 28.08
C LEU A 65 7.26 14.69 28.70
N GLU A 66 7.77 15.63 27.90
CA GLU A 66 8.72 16.64 28.38
C GLU A 66 8.08 17.50 29.48
N PRO A 67 8.88 18.00 30.44
CA PRO A 67 8.40 18.92 31.46
C PRO A 67 7.65 20.11 30.82
N GLY A 68 6.44 20.41 31.32
CA GLY A 68 5.59 21.48 30.81
C GLY A 68 4.59 21.06 29.72
N LYS A 69 4.76 19.90 29.06
CA LYS A 69 3.78 19.40 28.08
C LYS A 69 2.68 18.56 28.75
N ARG A 70 1.41 18.88 28.45
CA ARG A 70 0.22 18.18 29.01
C ARG A 70 -0.40 17.15 28.06
N ARG A 71 -0.01 17.14 26.78
CA ARG A 71 -0.61 16.30 25.74
C ARG A 71 0.46 15.78 24.81
N HIS A 72 0.32 14.54 24.36
CA HIS A 72 1.07 14.03 23.23
C HIS A 72 0.56 14.67 21.94
N GLU A 73 1.45 14.78 20.95
CA GLU A 73 1.13 15.27 19.61
C GLU A 73 -0.04 14.50 18.99
N PHE A 74 0.00 13.16 19.07
CA PHE A 74 -1.05 12.28 18.56
C PHE A 74 -1.97 11.76 19.66
N GLN A 75 -3.26 12.11 19.56
CA GLN A 75 -4.31 11.53 20.40
C GLN A 75 -4.60 10.09 19.96
N THR A 76 -4.54 9.12 20.89
CA THR A 76 -4.69 7.69 20.55
C THR A 76 -6.01 7.38 19.85
N GLY A 77 -7.16 7.54 20.53
CA GLY A 77 -8.45 7.15 19.98
C GLY A 77 -8.85 7.95 18.73
N HIS A 78 -8.58 9.27 18.74
CA HIS A 78 -8.89 10.12 17.60
C HIS A 78 -7.94 9.86 16.40
N GLY A 79 -6.68 9.53 16.67
CA GLY A 79 -5.71 9.13 15.66
C GLY A 79 -6.14 7.85 14.94
N TYR A 80 -6.54 6.81 15.67
CA TYR A 80 -7.08 5.59 15.07
C TYR A 80 -8.33 5.85 14.24
N ARG A 81 -9.23 6.72 14.73
CA ARG A 81 -10.44 7.10 13.98
C ARG A 81 -10.10 7.83 12.67
N LYS A 82 -9.16 8.78 12.70
CA LYS A 82 -8.67 9.48 11.50
C LYS A 82 -8.05 8.50 10.52
N TRP A 83 -7.18 7.62 11.02
CA TRP A 83 -6.53 6.60 10.20
C TRP A 83 -7.55 5.68 9.52
N PHE A 84 -8.53 5.16 10.27
CA PHE A 84 -9.61 4.34 9.72
C PHE A 84 -10.34 5.05 8.59
N LYS A 85 -10.76 6.30 8.81
CA LYS A 85 -11.44 7.11 7.78
C LYS A 85 -10.59 7.24 6.52
N THR A 86 -9.34 7.63 6.68
CA THR A 86 -8.41 7.83 5.56
C THR A 86 -8.19 6.53 4.77
N GLN A 87 -8.00 5.39 5.45
CA GLN A 87 -7.82 4.10 4.75
C GLN A 87 -9.08 3.67 4.00
N CYS A 88 -10.27 3.84 4.58
CA CYS A 88 -11.52 3.57 3.89
C CYS A 88 -11.71 4.45 2.64
N GLU A 89 -11.38 5.74 2.73
CA GLU A 89 -11.48 6.67 1.59
C GLU A 89 -10.46 6.34 0.48
N ILE A 90 -9.22 5.97 0.83
CA ILE A 90 -8.20 5.52 -0.13
C ILE A 90 -8.66 4.25 -0.86
N ALA A 91 -9.30 3.33 -0.15
CA ALA A 91 -9.84 2.09 -0.71
C ALA A 91 -11.07 2.31 -1.63
N GLY A 92 -11.54 3.55 -1.79
CA GLY A 92 -12.70 3.87 -2.62
C GLY A 92 -14.05 3.56 -1.97
N MET A 93 -14.09 3.42 -0.64
CA MET A 93 -15.34 3.28 0.11
C MET A 93 -16.09 4.62 0.13
N LYS A 94 -17.43 4.58 0.06
CA LYS A 94 -18.23 5.82 0.08
C LYS A 94 -18.06 6.52 1.43
N SER A 95 -17.71 7.81 1.43
CA SER A 95 -17.47 8.57 2.67
C SER A 95 -18.68 8.52 3.62
N ILE A 96 -19.91 8.54 3.10
CA ILE A 96 -21.14 8.39 3.89
C ILE A 96 -21.22 7.04 4.64
N ASN A 97 -20.77 5.95 4.00
CA ASN A 97 -20.69 4.63 4.63
C ASN A 97 -19.63 4.61 5.73
N THR A 98 -18.52 5.31 5.52
CA THR A 98 -17.44 5.43 6.51
C THR A 98 -17.92 6.16 7.76
N GLU A 99 -18.69 7.24 7.59
CA GLU A 99 -19.30 8.00 8.68
C GLU A 99 -20.34 7.14 9.45
N ILE A 100 -21.13 6.32 8.76
CA ILE A 100 -22.04 5.33 9.38
C ILE A 100 -21.26 4.36 10.27
N LEU A 101 -20.21 3.73 9.74
CA LEU A 101 -19.39 2.79 10.50
C LEU A 101 -18.70 3.44 11.71
N MET A 102 -18.39 4.73 11.62
CA MET A 102 -17.82 5.51 12.72
C MET A 102 -18.86 5.96 13.76
N GLY A 103 -20.15 5.73 13.50
CA GLY A 103 -21.26 6.15 14.35
C GLY A 103 -21.42 7.66 14.41
N HIS A 104 -21.06 8.37 13.33
CA HIS A 104 -21.22 9.80 13.21
C HIS A 104 -22.62 10.15 12.69
N SER A 105 -23.11 11.33 13.05
CA SER A 105 -24.37 11.84 12.48
C SER A 105 -24.12 12.33 11.05
N ILE A 106 -24.93 11.85 10.11
CA ILE A 106 -24.89 12.25 8.70
C ILE A 106 -25.83 13.46 8.45
N GLY A 107 -26.31 14.10 9.52
CA GLY A 107 -27.21 15.25 9.43
C GLY A 107 -28.50 14.95 8.66
N ILE A 108 -28.81 15.78 7.67
CA ILE A 108 -30.05 15.69 6.87
C ILE A 108 -30.10 14.38 6.07
N SER A 109 -28.95 13.82 5.70
CA SER A 109 -28.89 12.58 4.92
C SER A 109 -29.30 11.33 5.70
N ASP A 110 -29.38 11.40 7.03
CA ASP A 110 -29.74 10.25 7.89
C ASP A 110 -31.15 9.70 7.59
N SER A 111 -32.09 10.57 7.19
CA SER A 111 -33.45 10.15 6.82
C SER A 111 -33.54 9.54 5.41
N TYR A 112 -32.64 9.94 4.51
CA TYR A 112 -32.68 9.56 3.09
C TYR A 112 -31.76 8.39 2.77
N TYR A 113 -30.68 8.23 3.51
CA TYR A 113 -29.63 7.27 3.22
C TYR A 113 -29.71 6.08 4.18
N ARG A 114 -30.46 5.06 3.77
CA ARG A 114 -30.56 3.77 4.47
C ARG A 114 -29.97 2.68 3.60
N ILE A 115 -28.69 2.45 3.77
CA ILE A 115 -27.98 1.36 3.07
C ILE A 115 -28.31 0.00 3.73
N PRO A 116 -28.60 -1.05 2.94
CA PRO A 116 -28.70 -2.41 3.47
C PRO A 116 -27.38 -2.89 4.08
N GLU A 117 -27.43 -3.73 5.11
CA GLU A 117 -26.23 -4.26 5.77
C GLU A 117 -25.30 -5.02 4.80
N GLY A 118 -25.88 -5.72 3.82
CA GLY A 118 -25.11 -6.44 2.79
C GLY A 118 -24.30 -5.50 1.89
N GLU A 119 -24.91 -4.42 1.40
CA GLU A 119 -24.20 -3.43 0.57
C GLU A 119 -23.14 -2.67 1.37
N LEU A 120 -23.42 -2.38 2.65
CA LEU A 120 -22.45 -1.76 3.54
C LEU A 120 -21.24 -2.69 3.78
N LEU A 121 -21.50 -3.98 3.94
CA LEU A 121 -20.45 -5.00 4.06
C LEU A 121 -19.61 -5.07 2.79
N GLU A 122 -20.23 -5.17 1.61
CA GLU A 122 -19.52 -5.19 0.33
C GLU A 122 -18.63 -3.95 0.14
N ASP A 123 -19.11 -2.77 0.54
CA ASP A 123 -18.30 -1.55 0.48
C ASP A 123 -17.15 -1.57 1.50
N TYR A 124 -17.38 -2.09 2.70
CA TYR A 124 -16.34 -2.29 3.72
C TYR A 124 -15.27 -3.29 3.29
N LEU A 125 -15.63 -4.37 2.57
CA LEU A 125 -14.69 -5.39 2.10
C LEU A 125 -13.59 -4.81 1.20
N LYS A 126 -13.87 -3.72 0.48
CA LYS A 126 -12.86 -3.00 -0.33
C LYS A 126 -11.74 -2.42 0.53
N ALA A 127 -12.09 -1.95 1.73
CA ALA A 127 -11.13 -1.34 2.66
C ALA A 127 -10.38 -2.35 3.53
N MET A 128 -10.78 -3.62 3.56
CA MET A 128 -10.17 -4.61 4.45
C MET A 128 -8.67 -4.78 4.24
N ASP A 129 -8.20 -4.76 3.00
CA ASP A 129 -6.78 -4.95 2.71
C ASP A 129 -5.92 -3.81 3.28
N PHE A 130 -6.45 -2.58 3.28
CA PHE A 130 -5.82 -1.39 3.86
C PHE A 130 -5.92 -1.35 5.39
N LEU A 131 -6.99 -1.92 5.95
CA LEU A 131 -7.23 -1.94 7.40
C LEU A 131 -6.53 -3.10 8.12
N THR A 132 -6.10 -4.12 7.37
CA THR A 132 -5.53 -5.35 7.92
C THR A 132 -4.02 -5.35 7.79
N ILE A 133 -3.33 -5.41 8.92
CA ILE A 133 -1.88 -5.63 8.96
C ILE A 133 -1.64 -7.14 8.80
N SER A 134 -1.48 -7.60 7.56
CA SER A 134 -1.06 -8.97 7.25
C SER A 134 0.25 -8.97 6.48
N GLU A 135 1.11 -9.98 6.70
CA GLU A 135 2.38 -10.11 5.98
C GLU A 135 2.16 -10.14 4.46
N ASN A 136 1.07 -10.78 4.02
CA ASN A 136 0.72 -10.89 2.61
C ASN A 136 0.38 -9.53 1.99
N ASN A 137 -0.33 -8.65 2.70
CA ASN A 137 -0.66 -7.32 2.18
C ASN A 137 0.58 -6.44 2.06
N ILE A 138 1.47 -6.51 3.06
CA ILE A 138 2.76 -5.82 3.04
C ILE A 138 3.63 -6.33 1.87
N GLN A 139 3.62 -7.63 1.60
CA GLN A 139 4.36 -8.22 0.48
C GLN A 139 3.80 -7.76 -0.87
N ARG A 140 2.46 -7.67 -1.03
CA ARG A 140 1.82 -7.17 -2.26
C ARG A 140 2.18 -5.72 -2.55
N GLU A 141 2.16 -4.87 -1.53
CA GLU A 141 2.56 -3.45 -1.67
C GLU A 141 4.03 -3.35 -2.10
N ARG A 142 4.92 -4.11 -1.46
CA ARG A 142 6.34 -4.17 -1.85
C ARG A 142 6.55 -4.68 -3.27
N LEU A 143 5.77 -5.67 -3.71
CA LEU A 143 5.82 -6.18 -5.09
C LEU A 143 5.36 -5.14 -6.10
N SER A 144 4.31 -4.38 -5.77
CA SER A 144 3.83 -3.26 -6.59
C SER A 144 4.90 -2.18 -6.73
N GLU A 145 5.48 -1.71 -5.62
CA GLU A 145 6.55 -0.71 -5.66
C GLU A 145 7.78 -1.21 -6.44
N LEU A 146 8.15 -2.47 -6.24
CA LEU A 146 9.29 -3.07 -6.93
C LEU A 146 9.01 -3.18 -8.43
N SER A 147 7.80 -3.58 -8.81
CA SER A 147 7.34 -3.62 -10.20
C SER A 147 7.47 -2.24 -10.86
N GLU A 148 6.96 -1.18 -10.23
CA GLU A 148 7.07 0.18 -10.76
C GLU A 148 8.51 0.65 -10.92
N LYS A 149 9.37 0.39 -9.92
CA LYS A 149 10.79 0.69 -9.99
C LYS A 149 11.47 -0.07 -11.13
N THR A 150 11.15 -1.36 -11.31
CA THR A 150 11.69 -2.16 -12.40
C THR A 150 11.23 -1.66 -13.76
N SER A 151 9.95 -1.27 -13.91
CA SER A 151 9.43 -0.70 -15.16
C SER A 151 10.19 0.57 -15.56
N ARG A 152 10.40 1.49 -14.61
CA ARG A 152 11.18 2.73 -14.87
C ARG A 152 12.62 2.44 -15.30
N VAL A 153 13.28 1.49 -14.64
CA VAL A 153 14.65 1.10 -14.99
C VAL A 153 14.70 0.44 -16.38
N ILE A 154 13.69 -0.36 -16.74
CA ILE A 154 13.59 -0.98 -18.06
C ILE A 154 13.40 0.11 -19.13
N GLU A 155 12.49 1.06 -18.91
CA GLU A 155 12.26 2.19 -19.83
C GLU A 155 13.54 3.01 -20.05
N GLU A 156 14.27 3.32 -18.98
CA GLU A 156 15.55 4.04 -19.07
C GLU A 156 16.60 3.25 -19.88
N LYS A 157 16.72 1.94 -19.62
CA LYS A 157 17.64 1.08 -20.35
C LYS A 157 17.28 0.95 -21.83
N LEU A 158 15.99 0.84 -22.15
CA LEU A 158 15.50 0.79 -23.53
C LEU A 158 15.83 2.10 -24.25
N HIS A 159 15.57 3.25 -23.60
CA HIS A 159 15.89 4.55 -24.17
C HIS A 159 17.39 4.70 -24.46
N ASN A 160 18.26 4.33 -23.51
CA ASN A 160 19.71 4.38 -23.71
C ASN A 160 20.15 3.45 -24.85
N ARG A 161 19.54 2.26 -24.96
CA ARG A 161 19.83 1.31 -26.03
C ARG A 161 19.41 1.84 -27.40
N ASP A 162 18.26 2.51 -27.49
CA ASP A 162 17.78 3.12 -28.73
C ASP A 162 18.71 4.26 -29.19
N VAL A 163 19.23 5.06 -28.25
CA VAL A 163 20.23 6.11 -28.53
C VAL A 163 21.53 5.50 -29.05
N GLU A 164 22.02 4.41 -28.44
CA GLU A 164 23.21 3.69 -28.91
C GLU A 164 23.04 3.13 -30.32
N LEU A 165 21.88 2.53 -30.60
CA LEU A 165 21.56 1.97 -31.92
C LEU A 165 21.52 3.08 -32.99
N GLN A 166 20.87 4.19 -32.70
CA GLN A 166 20.85 5.35 -33.60
C GLN A 166 22.26 5.91 -33.86
N ALA A 167 23.11 5.94 -32.83
CA ALA A 167 24.51 6.35 -33.00
C ALA A 167 25.30 5.37 -33.87
N GLN A 168 25.13 4.06 -33.67
CA GLN A 168 25.74 3.04 -34.52
C GLN A 168 25.26 3.12 -35.97
N ASP A 169 23.97 3.33 -36.19
CA ASP A 169 23.41 3.40 -37.54
C ASP A 169 23.89 4.63 -38.29
N LYS A 170 24.06 5.77 -37.60
CA LYS A 170 24.72 6.96 -38.17
C LYS A 170 26.17 6.67 -38.56
N LEU A 171 26.96 6.07 -37.67
CA LEU A 171 28.36 5.70 -37.96
C LEU A 171 28.48 4.73 -39.13
N LYS A 172 27.57 3.75 -39.23
CA LYS A 172 27.52 2.81 -40.36
C LYS A 172 27.14 3.52 -41.65
N ALA A 173 26.16 4.44 -41.62
CA ALA A 173 25.77 5.23 -42.78
C ALA A 173 26.93 6.10 -43.30
N ASP A 174 27.65 6.77 -42.40
CA ASP A 174 28.84 7.56 -42.75
C ASP A 174 29.96 6.69 -43.35
N ALA A 175 30.19 5.50 -42.79
CA ALA A 175 31.17 4.55 -43.32
C ALA A 175 30.78 4.03 -44.72
N ILE A 176 29.49 3.76 -44.95
CA ILE A 176 28.97 3.34 -46.26
C ILE A 176 29.13 4.46 -47.29
N ALA A 177 28.85 5.72 -46.92
CA ALA A 177 29.02 6.87 -47.80
C ALA A 177 30.49 7.03 -48.23
N ASN A 178 31.43 6.95 -47.28
CA ASN A 178 32.86 7.02 -47.58
C ASN A 178 33.33 5.88 -48.51
N LEU A 179 32.83 4.65 -48.29
CA LEU A 179 33.12 3.51 -49.17
C LEU A 179 32.56 3.72 -50.58
N ALA A 180 31.35 4.27 -50.70
CA ALA A 180 30.73 4.58 -51.99
C ALA A 180 31.57 5.61 -52.77
N ASP A 181 32.05 6.66 -52.11
CA ASP A 181 32.92 7.67 -52.71
C ASP A 181 34.24 7.06 -53.22
N HIS A 182 34.83 6.13 -52.46
CA HIS A 182 36.04 5.43 -52.87
C HIS A 182 35.80 4.51 -54.08
N ILE A 183 34.65 3.82 -54.12
CA ILE A 183 34.28 2.97 -55.25
C ILE A 183 34.09 3.80 -56.52
N LEU A 184 33.44 4.97 -56.42
CA LEU A 184 33.26 5.88 -57.56
C LEU A 184 34.60 6.33 -58.15
N LYS A 185 35.56 6.73 -57.32
CA LYS A 185 36.91 7.10 -57.78
C LYS A 185 37.63 5.95 -58.48
N LEU A 186 37.53 4.73 -57.93
CA LEU A 186 38.12 3.55 -58.55
C LEU A 186 37.45 3.22 -59.89
N GLN A 187 36.14 3.42 -60.01
CA GLN A 187 35.41 3.23 -61.27
C GLN A 187 35.88 4.22 -62.34
N GLU A 188 36.05 5.49 -61.99
CA GLU A 188 36.61 6.51 -62.88
C GLU A 188 38.03 6.15 -63.33
N GLU A 189 38.90 5.72 -62.41
CA GLU A 189 40.26 5.29 -62.74
C GLU A 189 40.29 4.10 -63.71
N ILE A 190 39.43 3.10 -63.50
CA ILE A 190 39.29 1.94 -64.39
C ILE A 190 38.83 2.38 -65.79
N GLU A 191 37.91 3.34 -65.87
CA GLU A 191 37.39 3.85 -67.14
C GLU A 191 38.48 4.61 -67.93
N ILE A 192 39.29 5.42 -67.24
CA ILE A 192 40.45 6.10 -67.82
C ILE A 192 41.46 5.08 -68.36
N LEU A 193 41.77 4.03 -67.60
CA LEU A 193 42.71 2.98 -68.02
C LEU A 193 42.21 2.22 -69.26
N LYS A 194 40.92 1.83 -69.29
CA LYS A 194 40.31 1.18 -70.47
C LYS A 194 40.41 2.05 -71.72
N ASN A 195 40.15 3.35 -71.60
CA ASN A 195 40.24 4.27 -72.73
C ASN A 195 41.68 4.43 -73.23
N ARG A 196 42.67 4.28 -72.34
CA ARG A 196 44.10 4.29 -72.69
C ARG A 196 44.52 3.05 -73.49
N ASP A 197 44.12 1.85 -73.05
CA ASP A 197 44.40 0.59 -73.76
C ASP A 197 43.79 0.55 -75.17
N ILE A 198 42.61 1.15 -75.36
CA ILE A 198 41.95 1.25 -76.67
C ILE A 198 42.75 2.14 -77.63
N LEU A 199 43.47 3.15 -77.13
CA LEU A 199 44.31 4.02 -77.97
C LEU A 199 45.65 3.37 -78.32
N GLU A 200 46.21 2.54 -77.44
CA GLU A 200 47.48 1.82 -77.68
C GLU A 200 47.31 0.61 -78.61
N THR A 201 46.12 0.02 -78.69
CA THR A 201 45.81 -1.11 -79.58
C THR A 201 45.44 -0.72 -81.02
N ASN A 202 45.18 0.57 -81.28
CA ASN A 202 44.78 1.10 -82.59
C ASN A 202 45.88 1.92 -83.32
N GLY A 203 47.12 1.90 -82.81
CA GLY A 203 48.31 2.48 -83.47
C GLY A 203 49.26 1.41 -83.96
#